data_AF-A0A7L3PNR0-F1
#
_entry.id   AF-A0A7L3PNR0-F1
#
_cell.length_a   1.000
_cell.length_b   1.000
_cell.length_c   1.000
_cell.angle_alpha   90.00
_cell.angle_beta   90.00
_cell.angle_gamma   90.00
#
_symmetry.space_group_name_H-M   'P 1'
#
loop_
_entity.id
_entity.type
_entity.pdbx_description
1 polymer ?
#
loop_
_entity_poly.entity_id
_entity_poly.type
_entity_poly.pdbx_seq_one_letter_code
_entity_poly.pdbx_strand_id
1 'polypeptide(L)'
;LALPLAPEAIVSLPVEDLKAILARARASGAQLALCRDIRRRGRNKVAAQRCRRRRLEAIAGLRAELGRLGREREQLLRARGHAQRALGTLRGQLERVTREVMGALSSGTPLNSVTSPGTGTPGDG
;
A
#
# COMPACT_ATOMS: atom_id res chain seq x y z
N LEU A 1 32.76 -8.39 -41.05
CA LEU A 1 32.56 -6.93 -41.24
C LEU A 1 33.02 -6.23 -39.98
N ALA A 2 34.10 -5.46 -40.02
CA ALA A 2 34.47 -4.59 -38.91
C ALA A 2 33.52 -3.40 -38.87
N LEU A 3 33.00 -3.02 -37.69
CA LEU A 3 32.17 -1.83 -37.53
C LEU A 3 33.01 -0.69 -36.93
N PRO A 4 32.78 0.58 -37.33
CA PRO A 4 33.52 1.73 -36.79
C PRO A 4 33.10 2.10 -35.36
N LEU A 5 32.14 1.38 -34.77
CA LEU A 5 31.51 1.66 -33.49
C LEU A 5 31.23 0.36 -32.73
N ALA A 6 31.32 0.44 -31.41
CA ALA A 6 30.89 -0.64 -30.53
C ALA A 6 29.35 -0.80 -30.56
N PRO A 7 28.82 -2.01 -30.34
CA PRO A 7 27.38 -2.27 -30.28
C PRO A 7 26.61 -1.38 -29.31
N GLU A 8 27.21 -1.07 -28.16
CA GLU A 8 26.61 -0.23 -27.10
C GLU A 8 26.39 1.20 -27.62
N ALA A 9 27.41 1.74 -28.31
CA ALA A 9 27.35 3.05 -28.95
C ALA A 9 26.27 3.08 -30.05
N ILE A 10 26.19 2.04 -30.88
CA ILE A 10 25.16 1.94 -31.93
C ILE A 10 23.73 2.01 -31.35
N VAL A 11 23.53 1.44 -30.15
CA VAL A 11 22.23 1.40 -29.47
C VAL A 11 21.89 2.73 -28.79
N SER A 12 22.88 3.41 -28.18
CA SER A 12 22.65 4.58 -27.32
C SER A 12 22.73 5.94 -28.04
N LEU A 13 23.56 6.08 -29.08
CA LEU A 13 23.78 7.36 -29.76
C LEU A 13 22.50 7.90 -30.40
N PRO A 14 22.29 9.23 -30.45
CA PRO A 14 21.30 9.84 -31.33
C PRO A 14 21.43 9.38 -32.78
N VAL A 15 20.32 9.41 -33.52
CA VAL A 15 20.31 8.94 -34.91
C VAL A 15 21.21 9.78 -35.80
N GLU A 16 21.27 11.09 -35.58
CA GLU A 16 22.07 12.00 -36.39
C GLU A 16 23.58 11.81 -36.15
N ASP A 17 24.00 11.67 -34.89
CA ASP A 17 25.41 11.38 -34.57
C ASP A 17 25.85 10.03 -35.13
N LEU A 18 25.00 9.00 -35.03
CA LEU A 18 25.28 7.69 -35.60
C LEU A 18 25.44 7.78 -37.13
N LYS A 19 24.56 8.52 -37.81
CA LYS A 19 24.67 8.74 -39.27
C LYS A 19 25.95 9.47 -39.63
N ALA A 20 26.30 10.53 -38.89
CA ALA A 20 27.51 11.32 -39.14
C ALA A 20 28.78 10.48 -39.01
N ILE A 21 28.87 9.63 -37.97
CA ILE A 21 30.03 8.74 -37.77
C ILE A 21 30.10 7.68 -38.87
N LEU A 22 28.97 7.07 -39.24
CA LEU A 22 28.93 6.07 -40.31
C LEU A 22 29.27 6.66 -41.69
N ALA A 23 28.86 7.90 -41.95
CA ALA A 23 29.22 8.64 -43.16
C ALA A 23 30.73 8.95 -43.21
N ARG A 24 31.30 9.47 -42.11
CA ARG A 24 32.74 9.75 -42.00
C ARG A 24 33.60 8.50 -42.15
N ALA A 25 33.12 7.35 -41.65
CA ALA A 25 33.78 6.06 -41.79
C ALA A 25 33.58 5.39 -43.17
N ARG A 26 32.85 6.02 -44.10
CA ARG A 26 32.50 5.46 -45.42
C ARG A 26 31.90 4.05 -45.33
N ALA A 27 30.99 3.84 -44.37
CA ALA A 27 30.40 2.53 -44.12
C ALA A 27 29.63 1.99 -45.35
N SER A 28 29.86 0.73 -45.68
CA SER A 28 29.18 0.03 -46.78
C SER A 28 27.71 -0.25 -46.47
N GLY A 29 26.91 -0.53 -47.50
CA GLY A 29 25.49 -0.89 -47.34
C GLY A 29 25.27 -2.07 -46.36
N ALA A 30 26.16 -3.06 -46.39
CA ALA A 30 26.12 -4.19 -45.45
C ALA A 30 26.42 -3.77 -44.00
N GLN A 31 27.37 -2.86 -43.77
CA GLN A 31 27.65 -2.31 -42.44
C GLN A 31 26.49 -1.45 -41.93
N LEU A 32 25.86 -0.65 -42.80
CA LEU A 32 24.69 0.15 -42.44
C LEU A 32 23.49 -0.74 -42.04
N ALA A 33 23.24 -1.82 -42.79
CA ALA A 33 22.20 -2.79 -42.46
C ALA A 33 22.47 -3.46 -41.10
N LEU A 34 23.71 -3.91 -40.88
CA LEU A 34 24.13 -4.52 -39.62
C LEU A 34 23.97 -3.55 -38.43
N CYS A 35 24.38 -2.28 -38.56
CA CYS A 35 24.18 -1.26 -37.53
C CYS A 35 22.70 -1.05 -37.18
N ARG A 36 21.82 -1.00 -38.20
CA ARG A 36 20.37 -0.88 -37.98
C ARG A 36 19.82 -2.08 -37.21
N ASP A 37 20.24 -3.28 -37.55
CA ASP A 37 19.81 -4.50 -36.86
C ASP A 37 20.33 -4.61 -35.43
N ILE A 38 21.58 -4.22 -35.18
CA ILE A 38 22.14 -4.11 -33.82
C ILE A 38 21.31 -3.12 -33.01
N ARG A 39 21.07 -1.91 -33.54
CA ARG A 39 20.30 -0.87 -32.86
C ARG A 39 18.86 -1.30 -32.59
N ARG A 40 18.20 -1.93 -33.57
CA ARG A 40 16.82 -2.44 -33.46
C ARG A 40 16.72 -3.46 -32.34
N ARG A 41 17.59 -4.47 -32.35
CA ARG A 41 17.61 -5.54 -31.33
C ARG A 41 17.98 -4.99 -29.95
N GLY A 42 18.98 -4.11 -29.86
CA GLY A 42 19.39 -3.49 -28.60
C GLY A 42 18.31 -2.62 -27.98
N ARG A 43 17.63 -1.77 -28.77
CA ARG A 43 16.50 -0.98 -28.26
C ARG A 43 15.32 -1.84 -27.83
N ASN A 44 15.01 -2.92 -28.56
CA ASN A 44 13.97 -3.87 -28.15
C ASN A 44 14.33 -4.55 -26.82
N LYS A 45 15.59 -5.00 -26.65
CA LYS A 45 16.08 -5.57 -25.38
C LYS A 45 15.88 -4.61 -24.21
N VAL A 46 16.27 -3.34 -24.37
CA VAL A 46 16.08 -2.31 -23.33
C VAL A 46 14.59 -2.05 -23.06
N ALA A 47 13.77 -1.98 -24.09
CA ALA A 47 12.32 -1.80 -23.94
C ALA A 47 11.68 -2.98 -23.18
N ALA A 48 12.06 -4.22 -23.49
CA ALA A 48 11.60 -5.41 -22.78
C ALA A 48 12.03 -5.40 -21.32
N GLN A 49 13.28 -5.00 -21.03
CA GLN A 49 13.77 -4.82 -19.65
C GLN A 49 12.97 -3.75 -18.90
N ARG A 50 12.73 -2.58 -19.51
CA ARG A 50 11.92 -1.51 -18.91
C ARG A 50 10.48 -1.97 -18.66
N CYS A 51 9.89 -2.72 -19.59
CA CYS A 51 8.55 -3.28 -19.44
C CYS A 51 8.47 -4.26 -18.25
N ARG A 52 9.42 -5.20 -18.17
CA ARG A 52 9.53 -6.13 -17.04
C ARG A 52 9.72 -5.40 -15.72
N ARG A 53 10.60 -4.38 -15.69
CA ARG A 53 10.83 -3.57 -14.49
C ARG A 53 9.56 -2.85 -14.04
N ARG A 54 8.85 -2.15 -14.95
CA ARG A 54 7.57 -1.50 -14.63
C ARG A 54 6.53 -2.48 -14.08
N ARG A 55 6.44 -3.69 -14.65
CA ARG A 55 5.54 -4.73 -14.15
C ARG A 55 5.89 -5.15 -12.72
N LEU A 56 7.19 -5.33 -12.42
CA LEU A 56 7.65 -5.68 -11.08
C LEU A 56 7.42 -4.55 -10.08
N GLU A 57 7.68 -3.30 -10.47
CA GLU A 57 7.39 -2.10 -9.67
C GLU A 57 5.89 -2.02 -9.34
N ALA A 58 5.01 -2.27 -10.31
CA ALA A 58 3.57 -2.30 -10.09
C ALA A 58 3.15 -3.41 -9.11
N ILE A 59 3.69 -4.62 -9.26
CA ILE A 59 3.43 -5.74 -8.33
C ILE A 59 3.89 -5.37 -6.91
N ALA A 60 5.08 -4.76 -6.76
CA ALA A 60 5.60 -4.34 -5.46
C ALA A 60 4.70 -3.27 -4.83
N GLY A 61 4.27 -2.27 -5.60
CA GLY A 61 3.33 -1.24 -5.16
C GLY A 61 2.00 -1.81 -4.68
N LEU A 62 1.40 -2.73 -5.45
CA LEU A 62 0.16 -3.40 -5.09
C LEU A 62 0.29 -4.21 -3.78
N ARG A 63 1.42 -4.92 -3.59
CA ARG A 63 1.69 -5.66 -2.35
C ARG A 63 1.81 -4.73 -1.14
N ALA A 64 2.48 -3.59 -1.30
CA ALA A 64 2.59 -2.59 -0.24
C ALA A 64 1.21 -2.03 0.15
N GLU A 65 0.38 -1.74 -0.86
CA GLU A 65 -0.97 -1.21 -0.63
C GLU A 65 -1.90 -2.24 0.03
N LEU A 66 -1.85 -3.50 -0.39
CA LEU A 66 -2.56 -4.58 0.31
C LEU A 66 -2.13 -4.68 1.78
N GLY A 67 -0.83 -4.59 2.05
CA GLY A 67 -0.32 -4.58 3.43
C GLY A 67 -0.81 -3.37 4.24
N ARG A 68 -0.87 -2.18 3.63
CA ARG A 68 -1.41 -0.96 4.25
C ARG A 68 -2.89 -1.11 4.59
N LEU A 69 -3.70 -1.53 3.61
CA LEU A 69 -5.13 -1.78 3.77
C LEU A 69 -5.42 -2.88 4.81
N GLY A 70 -4.59 -3.93 4.87
CA GLY A 70 -4.69 -4.97 5.89
C GLY A 70 -4.54 -4.41 7.31
N ARG A 71 -3.50 -3.60 7.54
CA ARG A 71 -3.27 -2.95 8.85
C ARG A 71 -4.40 -1.99 9.23
N GLU A 72 -4.89 -1.21 8.27
CA GLU A 72 -6.01 -0.29 8.46
C GLU A 72 -7.29 -1.06 8.84
N ARG A 73 -7.61 -2.14 8.13
CA ARG A 73 -8.73 -3.03 8.45
C ARG A 73 -8.63 -3.57 9.88
N GLU A 74 -7.47 -4.06 10.30
CA GLU A 74 -7.29 -4.56 11.66
C GLU A 74 -7.49 -3.48 12.72
N GLN A 75 -6.99 -2.27 12.47
CA GLN A 75 -7.20 -1.13 13.38
C GLN A 75 -8.69 -0.79 13.50
N LEU A 76 -9.42 -0.76 12.39
CA LEU A 76 -10.87 -0.53 12.39
C LEU A 76 -11.63 -1.64 13.12
N LEU A 77 -11.24 -2.90 12.95
CA LEU A 77 -11.85 -4.03 13.67
C LEU A 77 -11.62 -3.92 15.19
N ARG A 78 -10.42 -3.51 15.62
CA ARG A 78 -10.12 -3.25 17.03
C ARG A 78 -10.97 -2.09 17.57
N ALA A 79 -11.05 -0.98 16.85
CA ALA A 79 -11.88 0.17 17.23
C ALA A 79 -13.36 -0.19 17.34
N ARG A 80 -13.90 -0.96 16.38
CA ARG A 80 -15.26 -1.48 16.43
C ARG A 80 -15.50 -2.34 17.68
N GLY A 81 -14.55 -3.22 18.01
CA GLY A 81 -14.63 -4.04 19.22
C GLY A 81 -14.66 -3.21 20.51
N HIS A 82 -13.84 -2.16 20.60
CA HIS A 82 -13.90 -1.21 21.72
C HIS A 82 -15.25 -0.51 21.82
N ALA A 83 -15.78 -0.01 20.69
CA ALA A 83 -17.07 0.66 20.65
C ALA A 83 -18.23 -0.28 21.07
N GLN A 84 -18.22 -1.53 20.60
CA GLN A 84 -19.22 -2.53 20.98
C GLN A 84 -19.20 -2.81 22.49
N ARG A 85 -18.02 -2.93 23.10
CA ARG A 85 -17.89 -3.11 24.55
C ARG A 85 -18.42 -1.89 25.31
N ALA A 86 -18.03 -0.69 24.92
CA ALA A 86 -18.50 0.55 25.54
C ALA A 86 -20.03 0.68 25.46
N LEU A 87 -20.63 0.38 24.31
CA LEU A 87 -22.09 0.36 24.15
C LEU A 87 -22.77 -0.69 25.04
N GLY A 88 -22.18 -1.88 25.18
CA GLY A 88 -22.67 -2.90 26.11
C GLY A 88 -22.67 -2.42 27.57
N THR A 89 -21.59 -1.78 28.01
CA THR A 89 -21.50 -1.19 29.36
C THR A 89 -22.55 -0.11 29.58
N LEU A 90 -22.71 0.82 28.64
CA LEU A 90 -23.70 1.90 28.76
C LEU A 90 -25.14 1.36 28.79
N ARG A 91 -25.45 0.35 27.97
CA ARG A 91 -26.76 -0.32 28.01
C ARG A 91 -27.03 -0.94 29.38
N GLY A 92 -26.08 -1.69 29.94
CA GLY A 92 -26.23 -2.28 31.27
C GLY A 92 -26.40 -1.23 32.38
N GLN A 93 -25.67 -0.11 32.30
CA GLN A 93 -25.85 1.01 33.22
C GLN A 93 -27.25 1.65 33.10
N LEU A 94 -27.74 1.84 31.88
CA LEU A 94 -29.08 2.37 31.63
C LEU A 94 -30.17 1.44 32.17
N GLU A 95 -30.06 0.13 31.93
CA GLU A 95 -31.00 -0.87 32.45
C GLU A 95 -31.02 -0.90 33.99
N ARG A 96 -29.86 -0.72 34.63
CA ARG A 96 -29.76 -0.61 36.08
C ARG A 96 -30.49 0.63 36.59
N VAL A 97 -30.18 1.81 36.06
CA VAL A 97 -30.81 3.07 36.48
C VAL A 97 -32.32 3.04 36.21
N THR A 98 -32.74 2.49 35.07
CA THR A 98 -34.16 2.32 34.74
C THR A 98 -34.87 1.46 35.78
N ARG A 99 -34.29 0.33 36.19
CA ARG A 99 -34.86 -0.52 37.25
C ARG A 99 -34.91 0.18 38.59
N GLU A 100 -33.86 0.92 38.97
CA GLU A 100 -33.81 1.66 40.24
C GLU A 100 -34.92 2.72 40.31
N VAL A 101 -35.09 3.50 39.24
CA VAL A 101 -36.14 4.53 39.16
C VAL A 101 -37.54 3.91 39.20
N MET A 102 -37.79 2.88 38.39
CA MET A 102 -39.11 2.23 38.35
C MET A 102 -39.44 1.51 39.66
N GLY A 103 -38.43 0.90 40.30
CA GLY A 103 -38.57 0.29 41.61
C GLY A 103 -38.95 1.30 42.68
N ALA A 104 -38.23 2.43 42.77
CA ALA A 104 -38.51 3.51 43.71
C ALA A 104 -39.91 4.11 43.54
N LEU A 105 -40.34 4.31 42.29
CA LEU A 105 -41.70 4.77 41.97
C LEU A 105 -42.78 3.77 42.42
N SER A 106 -42.50 2.48 42.33
CA SER A 106 -43.45 1.41 42.71
C SER A 106 -43.53 1.19 44.22
N SER A 107 -42.42 1.37 44.95
CA SER A 107 -42.36 1.22 46.41
C SER A 107 -42.69 2.48 47.20
N GLY A 108 -42.80 3.65 46.54
CA GLY A 108 -43.04 4.94 47.20
C GLY A 108 -41.85 5.46 48.02
N THR A 109 -40.68 4.82 47.93
CA THR A 109 -39.45 5.24 48.62
C THR A 109 -38.67 6.27 47.80
N PRO A 110 -38.22 7.39 48.38
CA PRO A 110 -37.46 8.41 47.66
C PRO A 110 -36.08 7.90 47.20
N LEU A 111 -35.72 8.20 45.95
CA LEU A 111 -34.49 7.73 45.26
C LEU A 111 -33.18 7.98 46.02
N ASN A 112 -33.14 8.97 46.91
CA ASN A 112 -31.94 9.34 47.67
C ASN A 112 -31.56 8.35 48.78
N SER A 113 -32.40 7.36 49.10
CA SER A 113 -32.10 6.35 50.14
C SER A 113 -31.54 5.02 49.61
N VAL A 114 -31.42 4.84 48.29
CA VAL A 114 -31.02 3.56 47.64
C VAL A 114 -29.53 3.52 47.25
N THR A 115 -28.78 4.60 47.45
CA THR A 115 -27.34 4.66 47.13
C THR A 115 -26.45 4.02 48.20
N SER A 116 -26.25 2.69 48.13
CA SER A 116 -24.95 1.99 48.34
C SER A 116 -25.13 0.47 48.24
N PRO A 117 -24.22 -0.22 47.53
CA PRO A 117 -23.18 -0.97 48.25
C PRO A 117 -21.77 -0.70 47.69
N GLY A 118 -20.79 -0.74 48.58
CA GLY A 118 -19.45 -0.21 48.37
C GLY A 118 -18.61 -0.87 47.28
N THR A 119 -17.76 -0.05 46.67
CA THR A 119 -16.57 -0.51 45.95
C THR A 119 -15.52 -0.93 46.98
N GLY A 120 -15.61 -2.16 47.45
CA GLY A 120 -14.49 -2.86 48.06
C GLY A 120 -13.42 -3.07 47.00
N THR A 121 -12.35 -2.28 47.04
CA THR A 121 -11.08 -2.56 46.37
C THR A 121 -10.43 -3.78 47.03
N PRO A 122 -10.11 -4.87 46.30
CA PRO A 122 -9.13 -5.82 46.80
C PRO A 122 -7.74 -5.20 46.62
N GLY A 123 -7.03 -5.02 47.73
CA GLY A 123 -5.59 -4.83 47.68
C GLY A 123 -4.93 -6.14 47.27
N ASP A 124 -3.86 -6.04 46.48
CA ASP A 124 -2.86 -7.10 46.35
C ASP A 124 -1.48 -6.43 46.41
N GLY A 125 -0.61 -7.03 47.22
CA GLY A 125 0.82 -6.73 47.28
C GLY A 125 1.64 -7.53 46.28
#